data_AF-A0A941LQA1-F1
#
_entry.id   AF-A0A941LQA1-F1
#
_cell.length_a   1.000
_cell.length_b   1.000
_cell.length_c   1.000
_cell.angle_alpha   90.00
_cell.angle_beta   90.00
_cell.angle_gamma   90.00
#
_symmetry.space_group_name_H-M   'P 1'
#
loop_
_entity.id
_entity.type
_entity.pdbx_description
1 polymer ?
#
loop_
_entity_poly.entity_id
_entity_poly.type
_entity_poly.pdbx_seq_one_letter_code
_entity_poly.pdbx_strand_id
1 'polypeptide(L)'
;MRLALVFIFTLLIGCAEPRLDHGMDPGSRTDTAFNPMGNVRTEGRKALYDQAREGLRQSRERYIATTRPVLERKFRYEHPDLTETEIEAMINEALATGYRHEAEPRPEGPVRLPPQRPMNCIPSPGGWPSNPNCY
;
A
#
# COMPACT_ATOMS: atom_id res chain seq x y z
N MET A 1 -41.83 -36.21 -5.88
CA MET A 1 -41.02 -34.99 -6.14
C MET A 1 -41.04 -34.13 -4.89
N ARG A 2 -39.88 -33.88 -4.26
CA ARG A 2 -39.57 -32.82 -3.27
C ARG A 2 -38.43 -33.27 -2.36
N LEU A 3 -37.21 -33.29 -2.89
CA LEU A 3 -35.96 -33.38 -2.10
C LEU A 3 -34.86 -32.64 -2.88
N ALA A 4 -35.01 -31.33 -3.02
CA ALA A 4 -34.04 -30.47 -3.70
C ALA A 4 -33.85 -29.11 -2.99
N LEU A 5 -34.02 -29.06 -1.66
CA LEU A 5 -33.97 -27.82 -0.88
C LEU A 5 -33.14 -27.92 0.40
N VAL A 6 -32.08 -28.75 0.41
CA VAL A 6 -31.14 -28.81 1.55
C VAL A 6 -29.72 -28.35 1.17
N PHE A 7 -29.41 -28.18 -0.12
CA PHE A 7 -28.06 -27.82 -0.57
C PHE A 7 -27.75 -26.31 -0.63
N ILE A 8 -28.68 -25.43 -0.26
CA ILE A 8 -28.48 -23.97 -0.38
C ILE A 8 -28.04 -23.34 0.97
N PHE A 9 -28.23 -24.02 2.11
CA PHE A 9 -27.89 -23.44 3.43
C PHE A 9 -26.40 -23.54 3.82
N THR A 10 -25.60 -24.36 3.15
CA THR A 10 -24.16 -24.50 3.46
C THR A 10 -23.28 -23.40 2.86
N LEU A 11 -23.82 -22.50 2.04
CA LEU A 11 -23.07 -21.40 1.40
C LEU A 11 -23.10 -20.08 2.20
N LEU A 12 -23.77 -20.02 3.36
CA LEU A 12 -23.92 -18.80 4.17
C LEU A 12 -23.33 -18.89 5.60
N ILE A 13 -22.59 -19.94 5.95
CA ILE A 13 -21.91 -20.09 7.26
C ILE A 13 -20.38 -19.92 7.10
N GLY A 14 -19.97 -18.93 6.30
CA GLY A 14 -18.56 -18.59 6.07
C GLY A 14 -18.16 -17.20 6.55
N CYS A 15 -19.06 -16.45 7.19
CA CYS A 15 -18.80 -15.10 7.68
C CYS A 15 -19.47 -14.88 9.04
N ALA A 16 -19.06 -15.65 10.05
CA ALA A 16 -19.33 -15.34 11.45
C ALA A 16 -18.14 -15.81 12.29
N GLU A 17 -17.35 -14.83 12.70
CA GLU A 17 -16.28 -14.90 13.68
C GLU A 17 -16.83 -15.38 15.04
N PRO A 18 -16.07 -16.16 15.82
CA PRO A 18 -16.20 -16.08 17.25
C PRO A 18 -14.85 -15.73 17.88
N ARG A 19 -14.78 -14.53 18.45
CA ARG A 19 -13.93 -14.27 19.61
C ARG A 19 -14.14 -15.37 20.64
N LEU A 20 -13.07 -16.09 20.98
CA LEU A 20 -12.92 -16.75 22.27
C LEU A 20 -11.47 -16.58 22.71
N ASP A 21 -11.30 -15.71 23.71
CA ASP A 21 -10.27 -15.85 24.73
C ASP A 21 -10.14 -17.32 25.13
N HIS A 22 -8.92 -17.86 25.10
CA HIS A 22 -8.34 -18.61 26.20
C HIS A 22 -6.90 -18.99 25.85
N GLY A 23 -5.99 -18.56 26.72
CA GLY A 23 -4.58 -18.88 26.64
C GLY A 23 -4.34 -20.38 26.72
N MET A 24 -3.48 -20.88 25.84
CA MET A 24 -2.80 -22.15 26.04
C MET A 24 -1.38 -21.97 25.52
N ASP A 25 -0.42 -22.03 26.43
CA ASP A 25 1.02 -21.97 26.18
C ASP A 25 1.45 -22.94 25.06
N PRO A 26 2.30 -22.52 24.10
CA PRO A 26 2.83 -23.41 23.07
C PRO A 26 4.04 -24.21 23.59
N GLY A 27 4.08 -24.53 24.89
CA GLY A 27 5.23 -25.11 25.57
C GLY A 27 5.25 -26.64 25.68
N SER A 28 4.30 -27.38 25.09
CA SER A 28 4.19 -28.83 25.34
C SER A 28 3.79 -29.64 24.11
N ARG A 29 4.72 -29.75 23.16
CA ARG A 29 4.85 -30.96 22.33
C ARG A 29 6.23 -30.97 21.66
N THR A 30 7.22 -31.44 22.41
CA THR A 30 8.42 -32.02 21.83
C THR A 30 8.06 -33.38 21.26
N ASP A 31 7.72 -33.43 19.98
CA ASP A 31 7.84 -34.64 19.17
C ASP A 31 8.78 -34.34 18.01
N THR A 32 9.87 -35.08 18.00
CA THR A 32 11.09 -34.87 17.23
C THR A 32 10.84 -35.21 15.77
N ALA A 33 10.39 -34.23 14.99
CA ALA A 33 10.62 -34.20 13.55
C ALA A 33 11.36 -32.90 13.24
N PHE A 34 12.69 -32.92 13.29
CA PHE A 34 13.50 -31.83 12.75
C PHE A 34 13.27 -31.84 11.23
N ASN A 35 12.29 -31.07 10.79
CA ASN A 35 11.99 -30.86 9.38
C ASN A 35 12.74 -29.59 8.94
N PRO A 36 13.96 -29.69 8.40
CA PRO A 36 14.73 -28.52 7.98
C PRO A 36 13.98 -27.68 6.93
N MET A 37 13.08 -28.31 6.16
CA MET A 37 12.21 -27.63 5.20
C MET A 37 11.12 -26.76 5.85
N GLY A 38 10.68 -27.09 7.06
CA GLY A 38 9.73 -26.30 7.83
C GLY A 38 10.32 -24.97 8.30
N ASN A 39 11.58 -24.98 8.75
CA ASN A 39 12.32 -23.80 9.20
C ASN A 39 12.69 -22.85 8.05
N VAL A 40 13.11 -23.37 6.90
CA VAL A 40 13.40 -22.52 5.73
C VAL A 40 12.13 -21.81 5.23
N ARG A 41 10.98 -22.48 5.28
CA ARG A 41 9.68 -21.87 4.89
C ARG A 41 9.16 -20.85 5.89
N THR A 42 9.45 -21.01 7.19
CA THR A 42 9.09 -20.02 8.22
C THR A 42 10.02 -18.81 8.21
N GLU A 43 11.33 -19.02 8.03
CA GLU A 43 12.33 -17.94 7.91
C GLU A 43 12.12 -17.10 6.65
N GLY A 44 11.90 -17.73 5.49
CA GLY A 44 11.61 -17.00 4.24
C GLY A 44 10.33 -16.16 4.33
N ARG A 45 9.30 -16.68 5.01
CA ARG A 45 8.06 -15.94 5.26
C ARG A 45 8.24 -14.78 6.23
N LYS A 46 9.04 -14.96 7.29
CA LYS A 46 9.39 -13.88 8.23
C LYS A 46 10.14 -12.76 7.50
N ALA A 47 11.12 -13.10 6.66
CA ALA A 47 11.87 -12.13 5.87
C ALA A 47 10.96 -11.29 4.96
N LEU A 48 9.94 -11.91 4.33
CA LEU A 48 8.96 -11.19 3.52
C LEU A 48 8.11 -10.21 4.34
N TYR A 49 7.69 -10.59 5.55
CA TYR A 49 6.96 -9.68 6.44
C TYR A 49 7.84 -8.53 6.93
N ASP A 50 9.09 -8.80 7.28
CA ASP A 50 10.04 -7.77 7.70
C ASP A 50 10.32 -6.79 6.56
N GLN A 51 10.49 -7.28 5.33
CA GLN A 51 10.63 -6.46 4.13
C GLN A 51 9.39 -5.59 3.87
N ALA A 52 8.19 -6.16 3.98
CA ALA A 52 6.94 -5.42 3.78
C ALA A 52 6.76 -4.33 4.85
N ARG A 53 7.09 -4.64 6.11
CA ARG A 53 7.03 -3.69 7.22
C ARG A 53 8.01 -2.53 7.03
N GLU A 54 9.23 -2.82 6.62
CA GLU A 54 10.24 -1.80 6.36
C GLU A 54 9.86 -0.94 5.14
N GLY A 55 9.33 -1.54 4.08
CA GLY A 55 8.78 -0.82 2.93
C GLY A 55 7.64 0.13 3.33
N LEU A 56 6.71 -0.34 4.17
CA LEU A 56 5.64 0.50 4.72
C LEU A 56 6.18 1.64 5.57
N ARG A 57 7.18 1.39 6.42
CA ARG A 57 7.83 2.42 7.25
C ARG A 57 8.44 3.52 6.38
N GLN A 58 9.25 3.15 5.39
CA GLN A 58 9.88 4.10 4.48
C GLN A 58 8.87 4.88 3.65
N SER A 59 7.82 4.21 3.15
CA SER A 59 6.74 4.87 2.42
C SER A 59 6.03 5.91 3.29
N ARG A 60 5.76 5.57 4.56
CA ARG A 60 5.12 6.47 5.52
C ARG A 60 6.00 7.67 5.85
N GLU A 61 7.30 7.46 6.06
CA GLU A 61 8.25 8.54 6.32
C GLU A 61 8.34 9.52 5.15
N ARG A 62 8.40 9.00 3.92
CA ARG A 62 8.36 9.84 2.70
C ARG A 62 7.05 10.61 2.59
N TYR A 63 5.92 9.97 2.85
CA TYR A 63 4.61 10.62 2.84
C TYR A 63 4.56 11.77 3.86
N ILE A 64 5.00 11.56 5.10
CA ILE A 64 5.03 12.60 6.13
C ILE A 64 5.98 13.74 5.72
N ALA A 65 7.19 13.42 5.28
CA ALA A 65 8.20 14.42 4.92
C ALA A 65 7.75 15.31 3.76
N THR A 66 6.97 14.77 2.81
CA THR A 66 6.47 15.52 1.64
C THR A 66 5.17 16.25 1.93
N THR A 67 4.32 15.73 2.82
CA THR A 67 2.94 16.24 3.02
C THR A 67 2.85 17.22 4.18
N ARG A 68 3.59 17.01 5.27
CA ARG A 68 3.61 17.89 6.45
C ARG A 68 3.83 19.37 6.11
N PRO A 69 4.88 19.78 5.35
CA PRO A 69 5.11 21.20 5.07
C PRO A 69 4.02 21.83 4.19
N VAL A 70 3.34 21.02 3.36
CA VAL A 70 2.20 21.49 2.55
C VAL A 70 0.98 21.75 3.43
N LEU A 71 0.69 20.84 4.36
CA LEU A 71 -0.39 20.99 5.33
C LEU A 71 -0.15 22.17 6.27
N GLU A 72 1.07 22.32 6.79
CA GLU A 72 1.41 23.44 7.67
C GLU A 72 1.16 24.79 6.97
N ARG A 73 1.63 24.93 5.73
CA ARG A 73 1.39 26.15 4.95
C ARG A 73 -0.10 26.38 4.71
N LYS A 74 -0.84 25.33 4.34
CA LYS A 74 -2.28 25.41 4.07
C LYS A 74 -3.04 25.85 5.32
N PHE A 75 -2.86 25.16 6.44
CA PHE A 75 -3.60 25.45 7.66
C PHE A 75 -3.24 26.80 8.26
N ARG A 76 -1.98 27.24 8.19
CA ARG A 76 -1.61 28.61 8.61
C ARG A 76 -2.24 29.70 7.73
N TYR A 77 -2.46 29.41 6.45
CA TYR A 77 -3.14 30.33 5.54
C TYR A 77 -4.66 30.37 5.79
N GLU A 78 -5.28 29.20 5.99
CA GLU A 78 -6.72 29.07 6.22
C GLU A 78 -7.17 29.50 7.62
N HIS A 79 -6.29 29.33 8.61
CA HIS A 79 -6.58 29.55 10.03
C HIS A 79 -5.48 30.38 10.72
N PRO A 80 -5.37 31.69 10.41
CA PRO A 80 -4.31 32.55 10.94
C PRO A 80 -4.44 32.86 12.44
N ASP A 81 -5.60 32.58 13.03
CA ASP A 81 -5.95 32.82 14.43
C ASP A 81 -5.65 31.62 15.34
N LEU A 82 -5.46 30.42 14.76
CA LEU A 82 -5.14 29.22 15.54
C LEU A 82 -3.71 29.26 16.09
N THR A 83 -3.56 28.67 17.26
CA THR A 83 -2.26 28.48 17.91
C THR A 83 -1.44 27.42 17.18
N GLU A 84 -0.12 27.46 17.34
CA GLU A 84 0.78 26.46 16.76
C GLU A 84 0.41 25.02 17.18
N THR A 85 -0.05 24.85 18.41
CA THR A 85 -0.48 23.54 18.93
C THR A 85 -1.75 23.01 18.26
N GLU A 86 -2.68 23.89 17.91
CA GLU A 86 -3.91 23.51 17.19
C GLU A 86 -3.60 23.15 15.74
N ILE A 87 -2.72 23.94 15.09
CA ILE A 87 -2.22 23.63 13.74
C ILE A 87 -1.51 22.27 13.71
N GLU A 88 -0.63 21.98 14.67
CA GLU A 88 0.07 20.70 14.75
C GLU A 88 -0.90 19.52 14.97
N ALA A 89 -1.96 19.71 15.77
CA ALA A 89 -3.00 18.70 15.94
C ALA A 89 -3.71 18.40 14.62
N MET A 90 -4.10 19.42 13.86
CA MET A 90 -4.73 19.28 12.54
C MET A 90 -3.80 18.58 11.54
N ILE A 91 -2.51 18.92 11.53
CA ILE A 91 -1.51 18.26 10.68
C ILE A 91 -1.45 16.76 11.00
N ASN A 92 -1.38 16.41 12.30
CA ASN A 92 -1.27 15.02 12.71
C ASN A 92 -2.52 14.21 12.37
N GLU A 93 -3.71 14.80 12.52
CA GLU A 93 -4.97 14.18 12.11
C GLU A 93 -5.02 13.96 10.58
N ALA A 94 -4.65 14.96 9.79
CA ALA A 94 -4.61 14.86 8.34
C ALA A 94 -3.56 13.84 7.84
N LEU A 95 -2.41 13.74 8.51
CA LEU A 95 -1.40 12.71 8.20
C LEU A 95 -1.88 11.30 8.60
N ALA A 96 -2.66 11.16 9.66
CA ALA A 96 -3.19 9.88 10.12
C ALA A 96 -4.32 9.34 9.22
N THR A 97 -5.22 10.23 8.79
CA THR A 97 -6.37 9.89 7.95
C THR A 97 -6.02 9.75 6.46
N GLY A 98 -4.84 10.23 6.06
CA GLY A 98 -4.40 10.23 4.68
C GLY A 98 -5.02 11.40 3.93
N TYR A 99 -4.41 12.57 4.07
CA TYR A 99 -4.78 13.77 3.35
C TYR A 99 -4.80 13.52 1.84
N ARG A 100 -6.00 13.38 1.29
CA ARG A 100 -6.23 13.44 -0.15
C ARG A 100 -6.23 14.91 -0.51
N HIS A 101 -5.09 15.39 -0.96
CA HIS A 101 -5.08 16.63 -1.71
C HIS A 101 -5.98 16.39 -2.92
N GLU A 102 -7.19 16.94 -2.92
CA GLU A 102 -7.87 17.24 -4.18
C GLU A 102 -6.88 18.12 -4.92
N ALA A 103 -6.13 17.51 -5.85
CA ALA A 103 -5.16 18.22 -6.64
C ALA A 103 -5.90 19.42 -7.20
N GLU A 104 -5.41 20.63 -6.92
CA GLU A 104 -5.92 21.83 -7.57
C GLU A 104 -6.12 21.51 -9.05
N PRO A 105 -7.29 21.87 -9.63
CA PRO A 105 -7.52 21.68 -11.04
C PRO A 105 -6.29 22.21 -11.77
N ARG A 106 -5.62 21.33 -12.53
CA ARG A 106 -4.43 21.70 -13.28
C ARG A 106 -4.77 22.99 -14.03
N PRO A 107 -3.96 24.07 -13.92
CA PRO A 107 -4.29 25.34 -14.54
C PRO A 107 -4.67 25.10 -16.00
N GLU A 108 -5.81 25.65 -16.41
CA GLU A 108 -6.32 25.50 -17.77
C GLU A 108 -5.24 25.91 -18.76
N GLY A 109 -4.62 24.92 -19.37
CA GLY A 109 -3.45 25.09 -20.19
C GLY A 109 -3.21 23.80 -20.95
N PRO A 110 -2.65 23.88 -22.17
CA PRO A 110 -2.45 22.70 -22.99
C PRO A 110 -1.66 21.66 -22.20
N VAL A 111 -2.17 20.43 -22.19
CA VAL A 111 -1.46 19.27 -21.63
C VAL A 111 -0.08 19.28 -22.27
N ARG A 112 0.95 19.64 -21.49
CA ARG A 112 2.33 19.47 -21.92
C ARG A 112 2.56 17.98 -22.01
N LEU A 113 2.25 17.41 -23.17
CA LEU A 113 2.68 16.09 -23.54
C LEU A 113 4.19 16.04 -23.32
N PRO A 114 4.74 14.95 -22.77
CA PRO A 114 6.18 14.78 -22.74
C PRO A 114 6.70 15.04 -24.16
N PRO A 115 7.85 15.73 -24.33
CA PRO A 115 8.38 16.01 -25.65
C PRO A 115 8.42 14.71 -26.43
N GLN A 116 7.74 14.70 -27.59
CA GLN A 116 7.71 13.58 -28.52
C GLN A 116 9.16 13.21 -28.80
N ARG A 117 9.67 12.14 -28.17
CA ARG A 117 10.96 11.59 -28.53
C ARG A 117 10.79 11.06 -29.96
N PRO A 118 11.67 11.42 -30.91
CA PRO A 118 11.58 10.87 -32.24
C PRO A 118 11.66 9.34 -32.12
N MET A 119 10.57 8.65 -32.48
CA MET A 119 10.59 7.21 -32.64
C MET A 119 11.38 6.91 -33.91
N ASN A 120 12.71 6.86 -33.79
CA ASN A 120 13.57 6.37 -34.86
C ASN A 120 13.37 4.85 -34.94
N CYS A 121 12.38 4.43 -35.73
CA CYS A 121 12.14 3.03 -36.06
C CYS A 121 12.93 2.54 -37.27
N ILE A 122 13.76 3.41 -37.85
CA ILE A 122 14.68 3.03 -38.91
C ILE A 122 15.95 2.51 -38.23
N PRO A 123 16.24 1.19 -38.29
CA PRO A 123 17.53 0.70 -37.84
C PRO A 123 18.63 1.26 -38.73
N SER A 124 19.79 1.60 -38.12
CA SER A 124 21.00 1.85 -38.88
C SER A 124 21.33 0.64 -39.78
N PRO A 125 21.92 0.81 -40.97
CA PRO A 125 22.25 -0.30 -41.85
C PRO A 125 23.12 -1.35 -41.11
N GLY A 126 22.58 -2.56 -40.93
CA GLY A 126 23.23 -3.66 -40.20
C GLY A 126 22.89 -3.78 -38.70
N GLY A 127 22.02 -2.92 -38.16
CA GLY A 127 21.58 -2.97 -36.77
C GLY A 127 20.19 -3.59 -36.59
N TRP A 128 19.95 -4.19 -35.43
CA TRP A 128 18.59 -4.56 -34.99
C TRP A 128 17.90 -3.31 -34.42
N PRO A 129 16.56 -3.16 -34.58
CA PRO A 129 15.85 -2.02 -34.01
C PRO A 129 15.97 -2.04 -32.49
N SER A 130 16.57 -0.97 -31.92
CA SER A 130 16.82 -0.85 -30.48
C SER A 130 15.64 -0.28 -29.70
N ASN A 131 14.51 -0.02 -30.36
CA ASN A 131 13.32 0.56 -29.75
C ASN A 131 12.18 -0.48 -29.70
N PRO A 132 11.74 -0.91 -28.51
CA PRO A 132 10.70 -1.92 -28.35
C PRO A 132 9.31 -1.47 -28.83
N ASN A 133 9.13 -0.19 -29.15
CA ASN A 133 7.87 0.36 -29.68
C ASN A 133 7.84 0.42 -31.22
N CYS A 134 8.85 -0.10 -31.89
CA CYS A 134 8.87 -0.24 -33.34
C CYS A 134 8.45 -1.68 -33.69
N TYR A 135 7.14 -1.87 -33.85
CA TYR A 135 6.55 -3.11 -34.35
C TYR A 135 6.64 -3.19 -35.88
#